data_AF-A0A7L3FV26-F1
#
_entry.id   AF-A0A7L3FV26-F1
#
_cell.length_a   1.000
_cell.length_b   1.000
_cell.length_c   1.000
_cell.angle_alpha   90.00
_cell.angle_beta   90.00
_cell.angle_gamma   90.00
#
_symmetry.space_group_name_H-M   'P 1'
#
loop_
_entity.id
_entity.type
_entity.pdbx_description
1 polymer ?
#
loop_
_entity_poly.entity_id
_entity_poly.type
_entity_poly.pdbx_seq_one_letter_code
_entity_poly.pdbx_strand_id
1 'polypeptide(L)'
;MFSLGSWLPAWPGLAWGWALLDALLQGLVGACAVSVLCSLLKVYLYIQCLNNPERQAEKEAIRAQWWVLEPLHVVVLTGVLAMVGSRVAALVALEFSLRAVSAILSLGKGTHSSQLYLLCQYSLGCGVSCGLSFLLEGAPHGTCNLGLAAGLAGLLATYARRLARHVCTLYELHSRERYCGVCILLLATGHGIPQLLRRALAVTFTVADLAAVALINRDFLSTAEAVRFWTPLTICYTLLVIYMQDEPRQSSGRQPVYQTVLVRMGGLFILLLTVGRWTDILHILISLLGELWCLLRAGVMLEVCLRQ
;
A
#
# COMPACT_ATOMS: atom_id res chain seq x y z
N MET A 1 1.86 12.89 -38.56
CA MET A 1 2.03 11.57 -37.90
C MET A 1 0.66 11.16 -37.38
N PHE A 2 0.18 9.98 -37.81
CA PHE A 2 -1.24 9.64 -37.90
C PHE A 2 -1.88 9.33 -36.53
N SER A 3 -2.96 10.06 -36.23
CA SER A 3 -3.81 9.90 -35.04
C SER A 3 -4.91 8.88 -35.32
N LEU A 4 -4.78 7.67 -34.78
CA LEU A 4 -5.80 6.61 -34.84
C LEU A 4 -7.07 6.93 -34.03
N GLY A 5 -7.07 7.99 -33.21
CA GLY A 5 -8.22 8.41 -32.39
C GLY A 5 -9.04 9.57 -32.97
N SER A 6 -8.56 10.24 -34.04
CA SER A 6 -9.22 11.44 -34.57
C SER A 6 -10.38 11.17 -35.56
N TRP A 7 -10.64 9.90 -35.88
CA TRP A 7 -11.63 9.49 -36.88
C TRP A 7 -12.81 8.69 -36.32
N LEU A 8 -12.79 8.27 -35.05
CA LEU A 8 -13.95 7.62 -34.46
C LEU A 8 -14.88 8.69 -33.85
N PRO A 9 -16.18 8.72 -34.23
CA PRO A 9 -17.15 9.52 -33.49
C PRO A 9 -17.11 9.07 -32.03
N ALA A 10 -17.12 10.03 -31.10
CA ALA A 10 -17.19 9.78 -29.67
C ALA A 10 -18.54 9.11 -29.34
N TRP A 11 -18.62 7.80 -29.56
CA TRP A 11 -19.73 7.00 -29.07
C TRP A 11 -19.65 6.98 -27.54
N PRO A 12 -20.73 7.33 -26.84
CA PRO A 12 -20.75 7.35 -25.37
C PRO A 12 -20.20 6.03 -24.80
N GLY A 13 -20.53 4.89 -25.39
CA GLY A 13 -20.02 3.58 -24.95
C GLY A 13 -18.49 3.43 -24.97
N LEU A 14 -17.77 4.08 -25.90
CA LEU A 14 -16.31 4.01 -25.98
C LEU A 14 -15.62 4.85 -24.89
N ALA A 15 -16.19 6.01 -24.56
CA ALA A 15 -15.65 6.89 -23.52
C ALA A 15 -15.78 6.26 -22.12
N TRP A 16 -16.89 5.58 -21.85
CA TRP A 16 -17.07 4.80 -20.61
C TRP A 16 -16.10 3.60 -20.54
N GLY A 17 -15.86 2.94 -21.67
CA GLY A 17 -14.90 1.83 -21.76
C GLY A 17 -13.47 2.27 -21.43
N TRP A 18 -13.03 3.44 -21.91
CA TRP A 18 -11.68 3.95 -21.65
C TRP A 18 -11.51 4.45 -20.22
N ALA A 19 -12.51 5.12 -19.65
CA ALA A 19 -12.48 5.52 -18.25
C ALA A 19 -12.41 4.30 -17.30
N LEU A 20 -13.15 3.24 -17.60
CA LEU A 20 -13.10 2.00 -16.83
C LEU A 20 -11.75 1.30 -16.99
N LEU A 21 -11.20 1.26 -18.22
CA LEU A 21 -9.89 0.69 -18.48
C LEU A 21 -8.80 1.45 -17.71
N ASP A 22 -8.85 2.77 -17.70
CA ASP A 22 -7.88 3.59 -16.96
C ASP A 22 -7.99 3.35 -15.46
N ALA A 23 -9.19 3.29 -14.90
CA ALA A 23 -9.40 2.95 -13.49
C ALA A 23 -8.83 1.55 -13.15
N LEU A 24 -9.06 0.56 -14.02
CA LEU A 24 -8.53 -0.80 -13.84
C LEU A 24 -6.99 -0.85 -13.94
N LEU A 25 -6.40 -0.15 -14.91
CA LEU A 25 -4.95 -0.10 -15.06
C LEU A 25 -4.30 0.62 -13.88
N GLN A 26 -4.89 1.71 -13.40
CA GLN A 26 -4.42 2.42 -12.21
C GLN A 26 -4.52 1.54 -10.96
N GLY A 27 -5.65 0.87 -10.77
CA GLY A 27 -5.83 -0.11 -9.69
C GLY A 27 -4.83 -1.27 -9.78
N LEU A 28 -4.50 -1.72 -10.99
CA LEU A 28 -3.53 -2.79 -11.22
C LEU A 28 -2.11 -2.34 -10.83
N VAL A 29 -1.72 -1.11 -11.17
CA VAL A 29 -0.41 -0.55 -10.78
C VAL A 29 -0.31 -0.49 -9.25
N GLY A 30 -1.35 0.02 -8.58
CA GLY A 30 -1.43 0.05 -7.12
C GLY A 30 -1.33 -1.35 -6.51
N ALA A 31 -2.11 -2.31 -7.00
CA ALA A 31 -2.08 -3.70 -6.52
C ALA A 31 -0.73 -4.39 -6.76
N CYS A 32 -0.07 -4.09 -7.88
CA CYS A 32 1.28 -4.58 -8.17
C CYS A 32 2.30 -4.02 -7.18
N ALA A 33 2.22 -2.74 -6.81
CA ALA A 33 3.10 -2.15 -5.80
C ALA A 33 2.96 -2.86 -4.44
N VAL A 34 1.73 -3.14 -4.01
CA VAL A 34 1.45 -3.91 -2.79
C VAL A 34 1.99 -5.34 -2.91
N SER A 35 1.84 -5.98 -4.07
CA SER A 35 2.39 -7.33 -4.31
C SER A 35 3.92 -7.37 -4.24
N VAL A 36 4.61 -6.34 -4.76
CA VAL A 36 6.08 -6.23 -4.69
C VAL A 36 6.53 -6.08 -3.24
N LEU A 37 5.94 -5.13 -2.51
CA LEU A 37 6.19 -4.92 -1.08
C LEU A 37 6.01 -6.21 -0.28
N CYS A 38 4.87 -6.89 -0.47
CA CYS A 38 4.55 -8.12 0.22
C CYS A 38 5.54 -9.25 -0.11
N SER A 39 5.90 -9.42 -1.39
CA SER A 39 6.85 -10.46 -1.83
C SER A 39 8.25 -10.24 -1.25
N LEU A 40 8.76 -9.01 -1.26
CA LEU A 40 10.07 -8.69 -0.70
C LEU A 40 10.10 -8.83 0.82
N LEU A 41 9.04 -8.40 1.50
CA LEU A 41 8.94 -8.54 2.95
C LEU A 41 8.83 -10.01 3.37
N LYS A 42 8.13 -10.85 2.59
CA LYS A 42 8.10 -12.30 2.79
C LYS A 42 9.49 -12.91 2.68
N VAL A 43 10.26 -12.53 1.65
CA VAL A 43 11.64 -13.00 1.50
C VAL A 43 12.48 -12.61 2.72
N TYR A 44 12.40 -11.36 3.16
CA TYR A 44 13.12 -10.88 4.34
C TYR A 44 12.74 -11.67 5.62
N LEU A 45 11.45 -11.79 5.92
CA LEU A 45 10.98 -12.50 7.10
C LEU A 45 11.30 -14.00 7.04
N TYR A 46 11.20 -14.62 5.87
CA TYR A 46 11.54 -16.03 5.70
C TYR A 46 13.02 -16.31 5.99
N ILE A 47 13.94 -15.48 5.49
CA ILE A 47 15.37 -15.58 5.81
C ILE A 47 15.60 -15.37 7.31
N GLN A 48 14.90 -14.41 7.91
CA GLN A 48 15.01 -14.14 9.35
C GLN A 48 14.50 -15.30 10.21
N CYS A 49 13.42 -15.97 9.80
CA CYS A 49 12.92 -17.18 10.46
C CYS A 49 13.87 -18.37 10.28
N LEU A 50 14.51 -18.51 9.12
CA LEU A 50 15.50 -19.58 8.89
C LEU A 50 16.74 -19.47 9.79
N ASN A 51 17.16 -18.25 10.11
CA ASN A 51 18.32 -18.05 10.98
C ASN A 51 18.03 -18.38 12.46
N ASN A 52 16.76 -18.57 12.85
CA ASN A 52 16.34 -18.79 14.24
C ASN A 52 15.60 -20.13 14.39
N PRO A 53 16.18 -21.15 15.06
CA PRO A 53 15.59 -22.49 15.15
C PRO A 53 14.25 -22.52 15.90
N GLU A 54 13.98 -21.57 16.81
CA GLU A 54 12.72 -21.47 17.54
C GLU A 54 11.54 -21.01 16.67
N ARG A 55 11.79 -20.44 15.47
CA ARG A 55 10.76 -19.89 14.58
C ARG A 55 10.40 -20.81 13.40
N GLN A 56 10.73 -22.10 13.51
CA GLN A 56 10.48 -23.10 12.47
C GLN A 56 8.97 -23.27 12.15
N ALA A 57 8.09 -23.18 13.15
CA ALA A 57 6.64 -23.28 12.94
C ALA A 57 6.07 -22.10 12.14
N GLU A 58 6.63 -20.90 12.32
CA GLU A 58 6.24 -19.68 11.61
C GLU A 58 6.67 -19.73 10.13
N LYS A 59 7.82 -20.36 9.85
CA LYS A 59 8.28 -20.64 8.47
C LYS A 59 7.25 -21.47 7.69
N GLU A 60 6.69 -22.51 8.30
CA GLU A 60 5.70 -23.38 7.64
C GLU A 60 4.38 -22.65 7.40
N ALA A 61 3.94 -21.81 8.35
CA ALA A 61 2.75 -20.97 8.18
C ALA A 61 2.90 -19.98 7.01
N ILE A 62 4.06 -19.31 6.90
CA ILE A 62 4.37 -18.42 5.77
C ILE A 62 4.39 -19.18 4.44
N ARG A 63 4.89 -20.43 4.45
CA ARG A 63 4.96 -21.29 3.25
C ARG A 63 3.59 -21.79 2.79
N ALA A 64 2.68 -22.11 3.72
CA ALA A 64 1.35 -22.65 3.41
C ALA A 64 0.43 -21.62 2.73
N GLN A 65 0.58 -20.33 3.07
CA GLN A 65 -0.25 -19.23 2.56
C GLN A 65 -0.04 -18.89 1.06
N TRP A 66 0.82 -19.64 0.34
CA TRP A 66 1.45 -19.21 -0.91
C TRP A 66 0.64 -19.46 -2.18
N TRP A 67 -0.02 -20.60 -2.34
CA TRP A 67 -0.22 -21.15 -3.69
C TRP A 67 -1.43 -20.59 -4.47
N VAL A 68 -2.52 -20.22 -3.80
CA VAL A 68 -3.76 -19.77 -4.47
C VAL A 68 -4.13 -18.33 -4.10
N LEU A 69 -3.69 -17.86 -2.93
CA LEU A 69 -4.14 -16.58 -2.38
C LEU A 69 -3.42 -15.37 -3.00
N GLU A 70 -2.24 -15.56 -3.62
CA GLU A 70 -1.48 -14.47 -4.25
C GLU A 70 -2.14 -13.87 -5.49
N PRO A 71 -2.49 -14.65 -6.54
CA PRO A 71 -3.16 -14.09 -7.70
C PRO A 71 -4.55 -13.52 -7.33
N LEU A 72 -5.29 -14.23 -6.46
CA LEU A 72 -6.59 -13.78 -5.99
C LEU A 72 -6.50 -12.42 -5.29
N HIS A 73 -5.50 -12.23 -4.42
CA HIS A 73 -5.32 -10.96 -3.72
C HIS A 73 -5.04 -9.80 -4.68
N VAL A 74 -4.18 -10.01 -5.70
CA VAL A 74 -3.91 -8.96 -6.69
C VAL A 74 -5.16 -8.60 -7.47
N VAL A 75 -5.97 -9.59 -7.87
CA VAL A 75 -7.22 -9.35 -8.61
C VAL A 75 -8.23 -8.58 -7.75
N VAL A 76 -8.47 -9.03 -6.51
CA VAL A 76 -9.39 -8.37 -5.57
C VAL A 76 -8.92 -6.94 -5.29
N LEU A 77 -7.63 -6.75 -4.99
CA LEU A 77 -7.08 -5.44 -4.66
C LEU A 77 -7.10 -4.49 -5.87
N THR A 78 -6.89 -5.01 -7.09
CA THR A 78 -7.03 -4.24 -8.33
C THR A 78 -8.45 -3.71 -8.47
N GLY A 79 -9.46 -4.56 -8.26
CA GLY A 79 -10.87 -4.16 -8.30
C GLY A 79 -11.21 -3.13 -7.22
N VAL A 80 -10.75 -3.34 -5.98
CA VAL A 80 -10.97 -2.39 -4.89
C VAL A 80 -10.32 -1.04 -5.19
N LEU A 81 -9.05 -1.01 -5.59
CA LEU A 81 -8.35 0.24 -5.89
C LEU A 81 -8.92 0.96 -7.12
N ALA A 82 -9.44 0.23 -8.12
CA ALA A 82 -10.12 0.82 -9.26
C ALA A 82 -11.45 1.49 -8.89
N MET A 83 -12.12 1.01 -7.84
CA MET A 83 -13.40 1.57 -7.35
C MET A 83 -13.21 2.69 -6.33
N VAL A 84 -12.01 2.85 -5.75
CA VAL A 84 -11.74 3.89 -4.76
C VAL A 84 -11.49 5.21 -5.46
N GLY A 85 -12.26 6.24 -5.11
CA GLY A 85 -12.06 7.60 -5.62
C GLY A 85 -10.70 8.19 -5.23
N SER A 86 -10.13 9.01 -6.11
CA SER A 86 -8.83 9.67 -5.93
C SER A 86 -8.75 10.48 -4.63
N ARG A 87 -9.82 11.18 -4.25
CA ARG A 87 -9.92 11.94 -2.99
C ARG A 87 -9.77 11.05 -1.76
N VAL A 88 -10.46 9.91 -1.71
CA VAL A 88 -10.35 8.97 -0.59
C VAL A 88 -8.97 8.30 -0.57
N ALA A 89 -8.45 7.92 -1.73
CA ALA A 89 -7.09 7.39 -1.84
C ALA A 89 -6.03 8.38 -1.33
N ALA A 90 -6.17 9.67 -1.65
CA ALA A 90 -5.31 10.74 -1.16
C ALA A 90 -5.39 10.90 0.36
N LEU A 91 -6.60 10.90 0.94
CA LEU A 91 -6.79 11.00 2.39
C LEU A 91 -6.20 9.81 3.14
N VAL A 92 -6.37 8.59 2.62
CA VAL A 92 -5.79 7.38 3.21
C VAL A 92 -4.26 7.40 3.14
N ALA A 93 -3.68 7.87 2.02
CA ALA A 93 -2.24 8.01 1.89
C ALA A 93 -1.68 9.05 2.88
N LEU A 94 -2.30 10.23 2.96
CA LEU A 94 -1.88 11.33 3.83
C LEU A 94 -2.00 10.96 5.32
N GLU A 95 -3.10 10.33 5.71
CA GLU A 95 -3.31 9.83 7.07
C GLU A 95 -2.19 8.87 7.48
N PHE A 96 -1.84 7.92 6.60
CA PHE A 96 -0.77 6.99 6.87
C PHE A 96 0.60 7.69 6.97
N SER A 97 0.90 8.64 6.07
CA SER A 97 2.15 9.40 6.08
C SER A 97 2.33 10.16 7.40
N LEU A 98 1.29 10.86 7.85
CA LEU A 98 1.29 11.54 9.14
C LEU A 98 1.54 10.55 10.29
N ARG A 99 1.00 9.33 10.19
CA ARG A 99 1.09 8.31 11.25
C ARG A 99 2.47 7.74 11.33
N ALA A 100 3.07 7.49 10.17
CA ALA A 100 4.44 7.04 10.06
C ALA A 100 5.39 8.10 10.61
N VAL A 101 5.23 9.37 10.26
CA VAL A 101 6.08 10.47 10.75
C VAL A 101 5.92 10.63 12.27
N SER A 102 4.70 10.64 12.79
CA SER A 102 4.43 10.71 14.23
C SER A 102 5.06 9.52 14.98
N ALA A 103 4.88 8.29 14.49
CA ALA A 103 5.48 7.11 15.11
C ALA A 103 7.02 7.15 15.11
N ILE A 104 7.64 7.67 14.04
CA ILE A 104 9.10 7.82 13.94
C ILE A 104 9.60 8.92 14.89
N LEU A 105 8.87 10.03 15.04
CA LEU A 105 9.24 11.14 15.93
C LEU A 105 9.06 10.79 17.41
N SER A 106 8.04 10.02 17.75
CA SER A 106 7.71 9.68 19.15
C SER A 106 8.43 8.45 19.68
N LEU A 107 8.78 7.47 18.84
CA LEU A 107 9.57 6.31 19.25
C LEU A 107 11.00 6.40 18.70
N GLY A 108 11.94 6.75 19.59
CA GLY A 108 13.36 6.62 19.31
C GLY A 108 13.73 5.17 18.96
N LYS A 109 14.23 4.98 17.72
CA LYS A 109 15.00 3.84 17.16
C LYS A 109 14.60 2.42 17.60
N GLY A 110 14.10 1.64 16.62
CA GLY A 110 14.67 0.30 16.38
C GLY A 110 13.71 -0.82 16.02
N THR A 111 12.54 -0.91 16.67
CA THR A 111 11.79 -2.19 16.71
C THR A 111 10.51 -2.23 15.87
N HIS A 112 9.91 -1.08 15.52
CA HIS A 112 8.63 -1.03 14.78
C HIS A 112 8.73 -0.90 13.25
N SER A 113 9.94 -0.88 12.67
CA SER A 113 10.09 -0.61 11.23
C SER A 113 9.46 -1.68 10.34
N SER A 114 9.50 -2.95 10.74
CA SER A 114 8.92 -4.07 9.99
C SER A 114 7.38 -4.08 10.05
N GLN A 115 6.81 -3.69 11.19
CA GLN A 115 5.36 -3.55 11.36
C GLN A 115 4.81 -2.42 10.50
N LEU A 116 5.49 -1.27 10.44
CA LEU A 116 5.09 -0.17 9.56
C LEU A 116 5.01 -0.58 8.09
N TYR A 117 5.92 -1.44 7.61
CA TYR A 117 5.86 -1.97 6.25
C TYR A 117 4.64 -2.88 6.00
N LEU A 118 4.19 -3.64 7.00
CA LEU A 118 2.96 -4.45 6.90
C LEU A 118 1.71 -3.58 6.90
N LEU A 119 1.66 -2.56 7.75
CA LEU A 119 0.51 -1.68 7.87
C LEU A 119 0.38 -0.72 6.66
N CYS A 120 1.46 -0.43 5.95
CA CYS A 120 1.43 0.47 4.79
C CYS A 120 0.91 -0.16 3.50
N GLN A 121 0.54 -1.45 3.48
CA GLN A 121 0.20 -2.15 2.24
C GLN A 121 -0.94 -1.48 1.48
N TYR A 122 -2.07 -1.26 2.14
CA TYR A 122 -3.22 -0.65 1.49
C TYR A 122 -2.97 0.83 1.14
N SER A 123 -2.40 1.60 2.08
CA SER A 123 -2.06 3.02 1.85
C SER A 123 -1.02 3.22 0.74
N LEU A 124 -0.09 2.28 0.55
CA LEU A 124 0.84 2.27 -0.59
C LEU A 124 0.09 2.14 -1.92
N GLY A 125 -0.88 1.23 -1.99
CA GLY A 125 -1.72 1.07 -3.18
C GLY A 125 -2.50 2.34 -3.52
N CYS A 126 -3.09 2.98 -2.51
CA CYS A 126 -3.77 4.27 -2.64
C CYS A 126 -2.80 5.40 -3.04
N GLY A 127 -1.62 5.47 -2.41
CA GLY A 127 -0.62 6.49 -2.69
C GLY A 127 -0.04 6.39 -4.09
N VAL A 128 0.26 5.18 -4.57
CA VAL A 128 0.68 4.95 -5.96
C VAL A 128 -0.42 5.32 -6.94
N SER A 129 -1.67 4.94 -6.65
CA SER A 129 -2.81 5.30 -7.51
C SER A 129 -2.99 6.82 -7.58
N CYS A 130 -2.93 7.51 -6.44
CA CYS A 130 -2.99 8.97 -6.34
C CYS A 130 -1.83 9.65 -7.10
N GLY A 131 -0.59 9.23 -6.84
CA GLY A 131 0.59 9.76 -7.50
C GLY A 131 0.55 9.57 -9.03
N LEU A 132 0.06 8.42 -9.49
CA LEU A 132 -0.08 8.13 -10.91
C LEU A 132 -1.16 9.00 -11.57
N SER A 133 -2.28 9.23 -10.90
CA SER A 133 -3.31 10.16 -11.40
C SER A 133 -2.78 11.59 -11.54
N PHE A 134 -1.97 12.05 -10.58
CA PHE A 134 -1.36 13.38 -10.62
C PHE A 134 -0.28 13.49 -11.71
N LEU A 135 0.58 12.48 -11.86
CA LEU A 135 1.68 12.49 -12.84
C LEU A 135 1.19 12.38 -14.29
N LEU A 136 0.07 11.69 -14.52
CA LEU A 136 -0.50 11.50 -15.86
C LEU A 136 -1.52 12.58 -16.25
N GLU A 137 -1.84 13.49 -15.34
CA GLU A 137 -2.79 14.56 -15.60
C GLU A 137 -2.27 15.49 -16.71
N GLY A 138 -3.04 15.63 -17.80
CA GLY A 138 -2.66 16.46 -18.94
C GLY A 138 -1.63 15.83 -19.89
N ALA A 139 -1.26 14.55 -19.71
CA ALA A 139 -0.30 13.89 -20.58
C ALA A 139 -0.89 13.57 -21.98
N PRO A 140 -0.20 13.88 -23.08
CA PRO A 140 -0.58 13.38 -24.40
C PRO A 140 -0.40 11.85 -24.41
N HIS A 141 -1.49 11.09 -24.58
CA HIS A 141 -1.56 9.62 -24.48
C HIS A 141 -1.54 9.02 -23.05
N GLY A 142 -2.29 9.61 -22.11
CA GLY A 142 -2.43 9.12 -20.73
C GLY A 142 -2.69 7.61 -20.59
N THR A 143 -3.60 7.04 -21.40
CA THR A 143 -3.96 5.60 -21.34
C THR A 143 -2.80 4.67 -21.74
N CYS A 144 -1.98 5.08 -22.72
CA CYS A 144 -0.81 4.31 -23.17
C CYS A 144 0.32 4.36 -22.13
N ASN A 145 0.57 5.54 -21.57
CA ASN A 145 1.54 5.70 -20.47
C ASN A 145 1.10 4.91 -19.24
N LEU A 146 -0.20 4.87 -18.95
CA LEU A 146 -0.77 4.06 -17.89
C LEU A 146 -0.63 2.56 -18.15
N GLY A 147 -0.86 2.12 -19.40
CA GLY A 147 -0.62 0.75 -19.84
C GLY A 147 0.84 0.34 -19.70
N LEU A 148 1.79 1.22 -20.06
CA LEU A 148 3.22 1.01 -19.85
C LEU A 148 3.58 0.92 -18.37
N ALA A 149 3.03 1.81 -17.54
CA ALA A 149 3.21 1.76 -16.09
C ALA A 149 2.67 0.45 -15.50
N ALA A 150 1.49 0.01 -15.93
CA ALA A 150 0.89 -1.27 -15.55
C ALA A 150 1.73 -2.46 -15.99
N GLY A 151 2.28 -2.43 -17.21
CA GLY A 151 3.18 -3.46 -17.73
C GLY A 151 4.46 -3.57 -16.91
N LEU A 152 5.11 -2.44 -16.62
CA LEU A 152 6.33 -2.39 -15.79
C LEU A 152 6.05 -2.84 -14.34
N ALA A 153 4.98 -2.34 -13.73
CA ALA A 153 4.58 -2.73 -12.38
C ALA A 153 4.24 -4.24 -12.31
N GLY A 154 3.56 -4.76 -13.33
CA GLY A 154 3.27 -6.18 -13.49
C GLY A 154 4.53 -7.02 -13.62
N LEU A 155 5.49 -6.61 -14.44
CA LEU A 155 6.79 -7.27 -14.57
C LEU A 155 7.52 -7.31 -13.22
N LEU A 156 7.66 -6.17 -12.55
CA LEU A 156 8.24 -6.09 -11.19
C LEU A 156 7.54 -7.03 -10.20
N ALA A 157 6.21 -7.04 -10.18
CA ALA A 157 5.43 -7.94 -9.33
C ALA A 157 5.64 -9.43 -9.70
N THR A 158 5.78 -9.76 -10.98
CA THR A 158 6.08 -11.15 -11.39
C THR A 158 7.48 -11.58 -10.99
N TYR A 159 8.50 -10.72 -11.16
CA TYR A 159 9.86 -11.01 -10.74
C TYR A 159 9.97 -11.15 -9.23
N ALA A 160 9.35 -10.24 -8.46
CA ALA A 160 9.31 -10.32 -7.00
C ALA A 160 8.64 -11.61 -6.52
N ARG A 161 7.52 -12.02 -7.14
CA ARG A 161 6.84 -13.29 -6.81
C ARG A 161 7.66 -14.52 -7.22
N ARG A 162 8.38 -14.48 -8.35
CA ARG A 162 9.28 -15.56 -8.76
C ARG A 162 10.45 -15.69 -7.79
N LEU A 163 11.05 -14.56 -7.39
CA LEU A 163 12.10 -14.51 -6.39
C LEU A 163 11.61 -15.09 -5.06
N ALA A 164 10.47 -14.62 -4.57
CA ALA A 164 9.91 -15.12 -3.32
C ALA A 164 9.67 -16.63 -3.38
N ARG A 165 9.08 -17.14 -4.47
CA ARG A 165 8.85 -18.58 -4.66
C ARG A 165 10.16 -19.36 -4.63
N HIS A 166 11.13 -18.90 -5.40
CA HIS A 166 12.45 -19.53 -5.47
C HIS A 166 13.11 -19.61 -4.10
N VAL A 167 13.12 -18.51 -3.34
CA VAL A 167 13.70 -18.46 -2.01
C VAL A 167 12.99 -19.45 -1.09
N CYS A 168 11.66 -19.41 -1.00
CA CYS A 168 10.98 -20.23 0.01
C CYS A 168 10.89 -21.73 -0.32
N THR A 169 11.18 -22.13 -1.56
CA THR A 169 11.27 -23.55 -1.94
C THR A 169 12.70 -24.09 -1.92
N LEU A 170 13.68 -23.28 -2.34
CA LEU A 170 15.02 -23.78 -2.69
C LEU A 170 16.15 -23.13 -1.88
N TYR A 171 15.89 -22.08 -1.10
CA TYR A 171 16.96 -21.34 -0.40
C TYR A 171 17.75 -22.22 0.57
N GLU A 172 17.10 -23.12 1.29
CA GLU A 172 17.77 -24.03 2.24
C GLU A 172 18.75 -24.98 1.54
N LEU A 173 18.38 -25.47 0.35
CA LEU A 173 19.23 -26.35 -0.46
C LEU A 173 20.34 -25.57 -1.16
N HIS A 174 20.01 -24.43 -1.75
CA HIS A 174 20.93 -23.59 -2.53
C HIS A 174 21.92 -22.83 -1.65
N SER A 175 21.57 -22.48 -0.41
CA SER A 175 22.49 -21.82 0.53
C SER A 175 23.60 -22.76 0.99
N ARG A 176 23.31 -24.06 1.11
CA ARG A 176 24.27 -25.08 1.53
C ARG A 176 25.28 -25.41 0.43
N GLU A 177 24.80 -25.51 -0.80
CA GLU A 177 25.59 -25.95 -1.97
C GLU A 177 26.14 -24.79 -2.84
N ARG A 178 25.75 -23.53 -2.56
CA ARG A 178 26.27 -22.29 -3.18
C ARG A 178 26.35 -22.27 -4.72
N TYR A 179 25.38 -22.87 -5.42
CA TYR A 179 25.36 -22.89 -6.90
C TYR A 179 24.39 -21.89 -7.55
N CYS A 180 23.55 -21.20 -6.77
CA CYS A 180 22.59 -20.22 -7.31
C CYS A 180 23.02 -18.78 -7.04
N GLY A 181 23.31 -18.02 -8.11
CA GLY A 181 23.70 -16.61 -8.01
C GLY A 181 22.69 -15.72 -7.28
N VAL A 182 21.38 -16.00 -7.42
CA VAL A 182 20.32 -15.28 -6.72
C VAL A 182 20.38 -15.51 -5.21
N CYS A 183 20.55 -16.76 -4.77
CA CYS A 183 20.65 -17.10 -3.35
C CYS A 183 21.96 -16.59 -2.73
N ILE A 184 23.07 -16.61 -3.48
CA ILE A 184 24.35 -16.06 -3.05
C ILE A 184 24.26 -14.54 -2.89
N LEU A 185 23.64 -13.86 -3.87
CA LEU A 185 23.39 -12.42 -3.77
C LEU A 185 22.53 -12.10 -2.55
N LEU A 186 21.46 -12.86 -2.32
CA LEU A 186 20.60 -12.70 -1.16
C LEU A 186 21.32 -12.94 0.17
N LEU A 187 22.27 -13.88 0.21
CA LEU A 187 23.11 -14.14 1.38
C LEU A 187 24.06 -12.96 1.64
N ALA A 188 24.63 -12.37 0.59
CA ALA A 188 25.55 -11.24 0.69
C ALA A 188 24.84 -9.91 0.98
N THR A 189 23.68 -9.67 0.37
CA THR A 189 22.97 -8.37 0.42
C THR A 189 21.60 -8.43 1.10
N GLY A 190 21.24 -9.55 1.76
CA GLY A 190 19.93 -9.74 2.36
C GLY A 190 19.57 -8.70 3.43
N HIS A 191 20.57 -8.20 4.15
CA HIS A 191 20.42 -7.11 5.13
C HIS A 191 20.06 -5.75 4.49
N GLY A 192 20.32 -5.59 3.18
CA GLY A 192 20.00 -4.37 2.43
C GLY A 192 18.55 -4.24 2.00
N ILE A 193 17.76 -5.32 2.03
CA ILE A 193 16.35 -5.34 1.61
C ILE A 193 15.49 -4.31 2.37
N PRO A 194 15.49 -4.26 3.73
CA PRO A 194 14.70 -3.27 4.46
C PRO A 194 15.14 -1.83 4.19
N GLN A 195 16.44 -1.60 3.94
CA GLN A 195 16.95 -0.27 3.61
C GLN A 195 16.51 0.20 2.22
N LEU A 196 16.51 -0.71 1.23
CA LEU A 196 15.97 -0.45 -0.10
C LEU A 196 14.47 -0.16 -0.01
N LEU A 197 13.73 -0.98 0.73
CA LEU A 197 12.28 -0.83 0.90
C LEU A 197 11.93 0.50 1.58
N ARG A 198 12.67 0.89 2.61
CA ARG A 198 12.52 2.20 3.25
C ARG A 198 12.69 3.35 2.28
N ARG A 199 13.74 3.30 1.44
CA ARG A 199 14.01 4.34 0.44
C ARG A 199 12.90 4.40 -0.61
N ALA A 200 12.48 3.24 -1.11
CA ALA A 200 11.40 3.16 -2.08
C ALA A 200 10.07 3.69 -1.52
N LEU A 201 9.70 3.27 -0.30
CA LEU A 201 8.49 3.77 0.37
C LEU A 201 8.58 5.27 0.65
N ALA A 202 9.73 5.77 1.10
CA ALA A 202 9.92 7.21 1.31
C ALA A 202 9.67 7.99 0.01
N VAL A 203 10.26 7.57 -1.11
CA VAL A 203 10.03 8.21 -2.41
C VAL A 203 8.55 8.12 -2.81
N THR A 204 7.94 6.94 -2.72
CA THR A 204 6.54 6.76 -3.11
C THR A 204 5.59 7.62 -2.27
N PHE A 205 5.76 7.64 -0.94
CA PHE A 205 4.91 8.46 -0.07
C PHE A 205 5.18 9.95 -0.25
N THR A 206 6.41 10.40 -0.53
CA THR A 206 6.64 11.82 -0.85
C THR A 206 5.92 12.28 -2.11
N VAL A 207 5.91 11.45 -3.17
CA VAL A 207 5.16 11.74 -4.39
C VAL A 207 3.65 11.66 -4.14
N ALA A 208 3.21 10.67 -3.36
CA ALA A 208 1.80 10.51 -3.00
C ALA A 208 1.27 11.67 -2.15
N ASP A 209 2.07 12.18 -1.20
CA ASP A 209 1.70 13.33 -0.35
C ASP A 209 1.62 14.61 -1.17
N LEU A 210 2.58 14.84 -2.09
CA LEU A 210 2.53 15.97 -3.01
C LEU A 210 1.28 15.90 -3.90
N ALA A 211 0.98 14.72 -4.45
CA ALA A 211 -0.21 14.49 -5.25
C ALA A 211 -1.50 14.64 -4.42
N ALA A 212 -1.52 14.13 -3.19
CA ALA A 212 -2.66 14.24 -2.28
C ALA A 212 -2.97 15.70 -1.95
N VAL A 213 -1.96 16.49 -1.59
CA VAL A 213 -2.12 17.92 -1.33
C VAL A 213 -2.61 18.65 -2.59
N ALA A 214 -2.05 18.34 -3.76
CA ALA A 214 -2.48 18.96 -5.02
C ALA A 214 -3.94 18.62 -5.40
N LEU A 215 -4.34 17.35 -5.29
CA LEU A 215 -5.70 16.90 -5.57
C LEU A 215 -6.71 17.50 -4.58
N ILE A 216 -6.39 17.45 -3.27
CA ILE A 216 -7.25 18.01 -2.23
C ILE A 216 -7.39 19.52 -2.41
N ASN A 217 -6.30 20.23 -2.74
CA ASN A 217 -6.34 21.68 -2.93
C ASN A 217 -7.15 22.10 -4.17
N ARG A 218 -7.14 21.30 -5.24
CA ARG A 218 -7.94 21.57 -6.44
C ARG A 218 -9.44 21.38 -6.24
N ASP A 219 -9.83 20.50 -5.33
CA ASP A 219 -11.24 20.26 -5.00
C ASP A 219 -11.88 21.41 -4.17
N PHE A 220 -11.09 22.38 -3.67
CA PHE A 220 -11.60 23.56 -2.97
C PHE A 220 -11.59 24.80 -3.86
N LEU A 221 -12.74 25.49 -3.96
CA LEU A 221 -12.91 26.72 -4.74
C LEU A 221 -12.33 27.96 -4.03
N SER A 222 -12.08 27.91 -2.72
CA SER A 222 -11.51 29.02 -1.94
C SER A 222 -10.57 28.59 -0.80
N THR A 223 -9.58 29.43 -0.47
CA THR A 223 -8.62 29.21 0.63
C THR A 223 -9.28 29.12 2.01
N ALA A 224 -10.46 29.73 2.18
CA ALA A 224 -11.23 29.68 3.42
C ALA A 224 -11.91 28.30 3.64
N GLU A 225 -12.37 27.66 2.57
CA GLU A 225 -12.92 26.28 2.62
C GLU A 225 -11.82 25.25 2.85
N ALA A 226 -10.64 25.45 2.26
CA ALA A 226 -9.47 24.61 2.51
C ALA A 226 -9.06 24.63 4.00
N VAL A 227 -9.03 25.79 4.66
CA VAL A 227 -8.73 25.89 6.10
C VAL A 227 -9.81 25.20 6.95
N ARG A 228 -11.09 25.28 6.57
CA ARG A 228 -12.19 24.57 7.25
C ARG A 228 -12.11 23.04 7.12
N PHE A 229 -11.40 22.50 6.14
CA PHE A 229 -11.15 21.06 6.01
C PHE A 229 -9.87 20.63 6.75
N TRP A 230 -8.82 21.43 6.66
CA TRP A 230 -7.54 21.15 7.32
C TRP A 230 -7.65 21.22 8.85
N THR A 231 -8.47 22.12 9.40
CA THR A 231 -8.60 22.26 10.86
C THR A 231 -9.26 21.05 11.54
N PRO A 232 -10.41 20.49 11.10
CA PRO A 232 -10.95 19.26 11.67
C PRO A 232 -10.06 18.04 11.41
N LEU A 233 -9.46 17.91 10.23
CA LEU A 233 -8.52 16.82 9.93
C LEU A 233 -7.35 16.85 10.90
N THR A 234 -6.70 18.00 11.08
CA THR A 234 -5.56 18.16 12.01
C THR A 234 -5.98 18.02 13.47
N ILE A 235 -7.18 18.46 13.88
CA ILE A 235 -7.69 18.32 15.24
C ILE A 235 -8.09 16.87 15.55
N CYS A 236 -8.89 16.22 14.71
CA CYS A 236 -9.24 14.81 14.88
C CYS A 236 -7.99 13.92 14.83
N TYR A 237 -7.02 14.28 13.99
CA TYR A 237 -5.78 13.53 13.87
C TYR A 237 -4.82 13.75 15.05
N THR A 238 -4.69 14.97 15.56
CA THR A 238 -3.94 15.21 16.81
C THR A 238 -4.60 14.48 17.98
N LEU A 239 -5.93 14.48 18.08
CA LEU A 239 -6.67 13.71 19.10
C LEU A 239 -6.50 12.19 18.93
N LEU A 240 -6.52 11.67 17.70
CA LEU A 240 -6.31 10.24 17.42
C LEU A 240 -4.87 9.82 17.73
N VAL A 241 -3.89 10.65 17.39
CA VAL A 241 -2.48 10.41 17.71
C VAL A 241 -2.26 10.44 19.22
N ILE A 242 -2.82 11.42 19.93
CA ILE A 242 -2.75 11.50 21.39
C ILE A 242 -3.43 10.26 22.02
N TYR A 243 -4.64 9.91 21.59
CA TYR A 243 -5.37 8.74 22.09
C TYR A 243 -4.60 7.43 21.86
N MET A 244 -4.06 7.23 20.65
CA MET A 244 -3.26 6.05 20.29
C MET A 244 -1.88 6.01 20.97
N GLN A 245 -1.35 7.17 21.40
CA GLN A 245 -0.09 7.27 22.16
C GLN A 245 -0.29 7.15 23.67
N ASP A 246 -1.48 7.46 24.19
CA ASP A 246 -1.82 7.28 25.61
C ASP A 246 -2.21 5.83 25.96
N GLU A 247 -2.80 5.07 25.02
CA GLU A 247 -3.15 3.66 25.21
C GLU A 247 -1.98 2.68 25.52
N PRO A 248 -0.74 2.83 25.00
CA PRO A 248 0.38 1.97 25.37
C PRO A 248 0.87 2.15 26.82
N ARG A 249 0.44 3.20 27.54
CA ARG A 249 0.81 3.39 28.96
C ARG A 249 -0.09 2.64 29.94
N GLN A 250 -1.27 2.18 29.53
CA GLN A 250 -2.24 1.54 30.44
C GLN A 250 -2.51 0.06 30.15
N SER A 251 -2.22 -0.45 28.96
CA SER A 251 -2.52 -1.85 28.63
C SER A 251 -1.25 -2.66 28.31
N SER A 252 -0.85 -3.51 29.25
CA SER A 252 0.13 -4.59 29.08
C SER A 252 -0.44 -5.74 28.20
N GLY A 253 -1.23 -5.41 27.18
CA GLY A 253 -2.09 -6.36 26.47
C GLY A 253 -2.37 -5.92 25.05
N ARG A 254 -1.64 -6.56 24.11
CA ARG A 254 -1.93 -6.76 22.68
C ARG A 254 -3.25 -6.14 22.19
N GLN A 255 -3.23 -4.85 21.84
CA GLN A 255 -4.35 -4.27 21.12
C GLN A 255 -4.47 -4.94 19.74
N PRO A 256 -5.67 -5.34 19.31
CA PRO A 256 -5.85 -5.92 17.99
C PRO A 256 -5.64 -4.82 16.94
N VAL A 257 -4.68 -5.02 16.03
CA VAL A 257 -4.38 -4.11 14.90
C VAL A 257 -5.64 -3.74 14.09
N TYR A 258 -6.65 -4.62 14.10
CA TYR A 258 -7.97 -4.38 13.52
C TYR A 258 -8.74 -3.22 14.20
N GLN A 259 -8.65 -3.06 15.51
CA GLN A 259 -9.30 -1.97 16.24
C GLN A 259 -8.70 -0.62 15.85
N THR A 260 -7.38 -0.54 15.72
CA THR A 260 -6.71 0.68 15.24
C THR A 260 -7.20 1.09 13.85
N VAL A 261 -7.38 0.13 12.94
CA VAL A 261 -7.84 0.38 11.58
C VAL A 261 -9.30 0.82 11.55
N LEU A 262 -10.16 0.20 12.35
CA LEU A 262 -11.55 0.59 12.48
C LEU A 262 -11.72 2.01 13.04
N VAL A 263 -10.97 2.35 14.10
CA VAL A 263 -11.02 3.70 14.70
C VAL A 263 -10.54 4.75 13.70
N ARG A 264 -9.48 4.43 12.95
CA ARG A 264 -8.91 5.31 11.92
C ARG A 264 -9.86 5.56 10.74
N MET A 265 -10.39 4.48 10.16
CA MET A 265 -11.38 4.59 9.07
C MET A 265 -12.69 5.22 9.56
N GLY A 266 -13.08 4.98 10.82
CA GLY A 266 -14.19 5.65 11.48
C GLY A 266 -13.97 7.17 11.62
N GLY A 267 -12.76 7.59 11.98
CA GLY A 267 -12.38 9.01 12.01
C GLY A 267 -12.48 9.67 10.63
N LEU A 268 -11.94 9.02 9.59
CA LEU A 268 -12.07 9.48 8.20
C LEU A 268 -13.54 9.50 7.73
N PHE A 269 -14.35 8.53 8.15
CA PHE A 269 -15.78 8.47 7.84
C PHE A 269 -16.54 9.65 8.45
N ILE A 270 -16.29 10.00 9.71
CA ILE A 270 -16.90 11.17 10.37
C ILE A 270 -16.46 12.48 9.68
N LEU A 271 -15.18 12.60 9.32
CA LEU A 271 -14.67 13.75 8.57
C LEU A 271 -15.33 13.88 7.18
N LEU A 272 -15.56 12.76 6.49
CA LEU A 272 -16.27 12.75 5.22
C LEU A 272 -17.78 12.97 5.35
N LEU A 273 -18.40 12.60 6.48
CA LEU A 273 -19.80 12.96 6.76
C LEU A 273 -19.97 14.46 6.98
N THR A 274 -18.98 15.11 7.58
CA THR A 274 -19.04 16.54 7.91
C THR A 274 -18.67 17.45 6.74
N VAL A 275 -17.79 17.00 5.83
CA VAL A 275 -17.25 17.86 4.75
C VAL A 275 -17.25 17.19 3.36
N GLY A 276 -17.70 15.93 3.24
CA GLY A 276 -17.59 15.14 2.02
C GLY A 276 -18.87 15.01 1.20
N ARG A 277 -18.72 14.48 -0.02
CA ARG A 277 -19.83 14.10 -0.88
C ARG A 277 -20.32 12.70 -0.47
N TRP A 278 -21.60 12.40 -0.68
CA TRP A 278 -22.17 11.07 -0.43
C TRP A 278 -21.41 9.93 -1.14
N THR A 279 -20.83 10.20 -2.30
CA THR A 279 -19.98 9.26 -3.04
C THR A 279 -18.71 8.88 -2.28
N ASP A 280 -18.15 9.80 -1.49
CA ASP A 280 -16.92 9.56 -0.73
C ASP A 280 -17.16 8.64 0.46
N ILE A 281 -18.40 8.61 0.98
CA ILE A 281 -18.84 7.69 2.03
C ILE A 281 -18.84 6.24 1.53
N LEU A 282 -19.23 6.00 0.28
CA LEU A 282 -19.13 4.67 -0.32
C LEU A 282 -17.67 4.28 -0.55
N HIS A 283 -16.85 5.22 -1.05
CA HIS A 283 -15.43 4.97 -1.28
C HIS A 283 -14.65 4.68 0.02
N ILE A 284 -14.98 5.29 1.16
CA ILE A 284 -14.32 4.98 2.43
C ILE A 284 -14.69 3.58 2.95
N LEU A 285 -15.92 3.11 2.72
CA LEU A 285 -16.33 1.73 3.06
C LEU A 285 -15.62 0.70 2.18
N ILE A 286 -15.52 0.97 0.87
CA ILE A 286 -14.74 0.15 -0.07
C ILE A 286 -13.27 0.12 0.36
N SER A 287 -12.74 1.27 0.79
CA SER A 287 -11.38 1.40 1.29
C SER A 287 -11.13 0.60 2.57
N LEU A 288 -12.06 0.65 3.52
CA LEU A 288 -12.01 -0.17 4.74
C LEU A 288 -11.98 -1.66 4.41
N LEU A 289 -12.81 -2.13 3.48
CA LEU A 289 -12.81 -3.53 3.03
C LEU A 289 -11.46 -3.92 2.40
N GLY A 290 -10.90 -3.04 1.58
CA GLY A 290 -9.57 -3.22 0.99
C GLY A 290 -8.47 -3.37 2.03
N GLU A 291 -8.49 -2.51 3.04
CA GLU A 291 -7.50 -2.57 4.10
C GLU A 291 -7.64 -3.80 5.00
N LEU A 292 -8.87 -4.16 5.38
CA LEU A 292 -9.14 -5.38 6.14
C LEU A 292 -8.68 -6.62 5.35
N TRP A 293 -8.88 -6.63 4.04
CA TRP A 293 -8.39 -7.71 3.16
C TRP A 293 -6.85 -7.79 3.14
N CYS A 294 -6.15 -6.66 3.08
CA CYS A 294 -4.69 -6.61 3.21
C CYS A 294 -4.22 -7.11 4.59
N LEU A 295 -4.88 -6.72 5.67
CA LEU A 295 -4.53 -7.12 7.04
C LEU A 295 -4.78 -8.60 7.32
N LEU A 296 -5.93 -9.14 6.90
CA LEU A 296 -6.24 -10.57 7.01
C LEU A 296 -5.15 -11.41 6.33
N ARG A 297 -4.67 -10.97 5.17
CA ARG A 297 -3.59 -11.63 4.45
C ARG A 297 -2.24 -11.41 5.13
N ALA A 298 -1.96 -10.23 5.66
CA ALA A 298 -0.72 -9.93 6.37
C ALA A 298 -0.66 -10.54 7.78
N GLY A 299 -1.77 -11.08 8.31
CA GLY A 299 -1.91 -11.52 9.69
C GLY A 299 -0.83 -12.50 10.16
N VAL A 300 -0.47 -13.49 9.34
CA VAL A 300 0.61 -14.43 9.69
C VAL A 300 1.96 -13.72 9.78
N MET A 301 2.27 -12.83 8.84
CA MET A 301 3.52 -12.05 8.85
C MET A 301 3.55 -11.04 10.00
N LEU A 302 2.40 -10.51 10.38
CA LEU A 302 2.24 -9.56 11.47
C LEU A 302 2.45 -10.23 12.82
N GLU A 303 1.92 -11.44 13.02
CA GLU A 303 2.17 -12.23 14.25
C GLU A 303 3.67 -12.53 14.42
N VAL A 304 4.37 -12.83 13.31
CA VAL A 304 5.84 -13.02 13.33
C VAL A 304 6.57 -11.73 13.70
N CYS A 305 6.16 -10.58 13.16
CA CYS A 305 6.72 -9.27 13.53
C CYS A 305 6.37 -8.82 14.95
N LEU A 306 5.28 -9.32 15.54
CA LEU A 306 4.87 -9.03 16.92
C LEU A 306 5.67 -9.84 17.95
N ARG A 307 6.24 -10.97 17.54
CA ARG A 307 7.09 -11.84 18.37
C ARG A 307 8.59 -11.56 18.19
N GLN A 308 8.94 -10.43 17.56
CA GLN A 308 10.31 -9.92 17.39
C GLN A 308 10.65 -8.91 18.48
#